data_AF-A0A2M9CBC5-F1
#
_entry.id   AF-A0A2M9CBC5-F1
#
_cell.length_a   1.000
_cell.length_b   1.000
_cell.length_c   1.000
_cell.angle_alpha   90.00
_cell.angle_beta   90.00
_cell.angle_gamma   90.00
#
_symmetry.space_group_name_H-M   'P 1'
#
loop_
_entity.id
_entity.type
_entity.pdbx_description
1 polymer ?
#
loop_
_entity_poly.entity_id
_entity_poly.type
_entity_poly.pdbx_seq_one_letter_code
_entity_poly.pdbx_strand_id
1 'polypeptide(L)'
;MMNLKKFDIPSLFPIDHPPFVRVILYYLKQHGITEFGGVSYFSQINYEDIETSLFEAGFKGKGYIDKLIIDEWDKADKTYFLFNLTRFAYNFQTNYRNWNIEKYTYIEVQNRNQKLKNKYYELVSVIDRLQGYLESFELRLRIDSNYIDRETIYQCLTPFCIISVKCDELGNFSIKYALAPDLRTIITDLLASILEKRILDTQMTDLKDYVKQTIFESDFKDRFTARLKENSLLYKGFKKDFPIYVLRNKHK
;
A
#
# COMPACT_ATOMS: atom_id res chain seq x y z
N MET A 1 31.16 40.01 -26.10
CA MET A 1 30.47 38.77 -25.70
C MET A 1 30.59 38.62 -24.19
N MET A 2 29.52 38.90 -23.44
CA MET A 2 29.50 38.71 -21.99
C MET A 2 29.23 37.23 -21.68
N ASN A 3 30.18 36.59 -21.00
CA ASN A 3 30.02 35.25 -20.44
C ASN A 3 28.96 35.31 -19.33
N LEU A 4 27.77 34.78 -19.60
CA LEU A 4 26.78 34.45 -18.57
C LEU A 4 27.33 33.26 -17.78
N LYS A 5 27.91 33.54 -16.61
CA LYS A 5 28.14 32.50 -15.60
C LYS A 5 26.78 31.87 -15.28
N LYS A 6 26.63 30.58 -15.56
CA LYS A 6 25.57 29.77 -14.95
C LYS A 6 25.78 29.85 -13.44
N PHE A 7 24.91 30.56 -12.76
CA PHE A 7 24.82 30.48 -11.31
C PHE A 7 24.16 29.15 -10.98
N ASP A 8 24.87 28.27 -10.27
CA ASP A 8 24.25 27.16 -9.56
C ASP A 8 23.30 27.79 -8.54
N ILE A 9 22.01 27.71 -8.81
CA ILE A 9 20.97 28.12 -7.87
C ILE A 9 20.94 27.01 -6.82
N PRO A 10 21.25 27.30 -5.54
CA PRO A 10 21.11 26.30 -4.49
C PRO A 10 19.67 25.79 -4.47
N SER A 11 19.49 24.47 -4.38
CA SER A 11 18.21 23.84 -4.10
C SER A 11 17.46 24.65 -3.04
N LEU A 12 16.26 25.14 -3.36
CA LEU A 12 15.48 26.02 -2.49
C LEU A 12 15.04 25.36 -1.18
N PHE A 13 15.13 24.04 -1.12
CA PHE A 13 14.91 23.26 0.09
C PHE A 13 16.24 22.64 0.50
N PRO A 14 16.60 22.66 1.79
CA PRO A 14 17.81 22.01 2.25
C PRO A 14 17.81 20.54 1.77
N ILE A 15 18.97 20.07 1.30
CA ILE A 15 19.20 18.67 0.90
C ILE A 15 18.76 17.70 2.02
N ASP A 16 18.70 18.21 3.26
CA ASP A 16 18.33 17.52 4.49
C ASP A 16 16.89 16.99 4.53
N HIS A 17 15.98 17.47 3.67
CA HIS A 17 14.63 16.90 3.63
C HIS A 17 14.61 15.52 2.96
N PRO A 18 13.79 14.56 3.47
CA PRO A 18 13.56 13.30 2.79
C PRO A 18 13.13 13.50 1.34
N PRO A 19 13.52 12.62 0.40
CA PRO A 19 13.24 12.80 -1.02
C PRO A 19 11.76 13.05 -1.33
N PHE A 20 10.85 12.34 -0.66
CA PHE A 20 9.42 12.51 -0.89
C PHE A 20 8.87 13.83 -0.33
N VAL A 21 9.39 14.34 0.79
CA VAL A 21 9.09 15.70 1.27
C VAL A 21 9.48 16.74 0.21
N ARG A 22 10.66 16.60 -0.40
CA ARG A 22 11.11 17.54 -1.46
C ARG A 22 10.17 17.52 -2.65
N VAL A 23 9.75 16.33 -3.11
CA VAL A 23 8.75 16.19 -4.17
C VAL A 23 7.47 16.97 -3.86
N ILE A 24 6.94 16.84 -2.64
CA ILE A 24 5.70 17.51 -2.23
C ILE A 24 5.88 19.03 -2.27
N LEU A 25 6.97 19.53 -1.68
CA LEU A 25 7.28 20.95 -1.65
C LEU A 25 7.49 21.51 -3.07
N TYR A 26 8.14 20.76 -3.96
CA TYR A 26 8.30 21.14 -5.37
C TYR A 26 6.95 21.24 -6.09
N TYR A 27 6.04 20.28 -5.93
CA TYR A 27 4.73 20.37 -6.56
C TYR A 27 3.90 21.54 -6.02
N LEU A 28 3.88 21.76 -4.71
CA LEU A 28 3.16 22.90 -4.13
C LEU A 28 3.68 24.22 -4.69
N LYS A 29 5.01 24.38 -4.76
CA LYS A 29 5.63 25.59 -5.33
C LYS A 29 5.38 25.73 -6.83
N GLN A 30 5.38 24.65 -7.62
CA GLN A 30 4.99 24.69 -9.04
C GLN A 30 3.56 25.18 -9.23
N HIS A 31 2.67 24.88 -8.28
CA HIS A 31 1.30 25.38 -8.24
C HIS A 31 1.15 26.77 -7.60
N GLY A 32 2.26 27.49 -7.37
CA GLY A 32 2.26 28.85 -6.82
C GLY A 32 2.01 28.94 -5.31
N ILE A 33 2.03 27.80 -4.61
CA ILE A 33 1.80 27.74 -3.16
C ILE A 33 3.14 27.93 -2.44
N THR A 34 3.25 29.00 -1.64
CA THR A 34 4.46 29.35 -0.88
C THR A 34 4.16 29.46 0.61
N GLU A 35 5.18 29.44 1.48
CA GLU A 35 5.02 29.47 2.95
C GLU A 35 4.30 30.72 3.46
N PHE A 36 4.17 31.77 2.64
CA PHE A 36 3.52 33.03 3.00
C PHE A 36 2.28 33.36 2.16
N GLY A 37 1.75 32.42 1.38
CA GLY A 37 0.54 32.64 0.56
C GLY A 37 0.70 33.71 -0.53
N GLY A 38 1.92 34.20 -0.77
CA GLY A 38 2.24 35.21 -1.77
C GLY A 38 2.94 34.58 -2.98
N VAL A 39 2.60 35.06 -4.17
CA VAL A 39 3.27 34.70 -5.43
C VAL A 39 4.74 35.08 -5.33
N SER A 40 5.61 34.12 -4.99
CA SER A 40 7.04 34.31 -5.14
C SER A 40 7.37 34.08 -6.60
N TYR A 41 7.66 35.16 -7.32
CA TYR A 41 8.66 35.09 -8.38
C TYR A 41 9.90 34.44 -7.76
N PHE A 42 10.45 33.34 -8.31
CA PHE A 42 11.87 32.92 -8.25
C PHE A 42 12.08 31.40 -8.47
N SER A 43 13.02 31.15 -9.39
CA SER A 43 13.65 29.90 -9.90
C SER A 43 12.69 28.85 -10.47
N GLN A 44 12.80 28.59 -11.78
CA GLN A 44 12.23 27.41 -12.43
C GLN A 44 12.64 26.16 -11.64
N ILE A 45 11.69 25.51 -10.97
CA ILE A 45 11.91 24.17 -10.45
C ILE A 45 12.15 23.29 -11.68
N ASN A 46 13.33 22.69 -11.77
CA ASN A 46 13.64 21.81 -12.89
C ASN A 46 12.81 20.53 -12.75
N TYR A 47 12.16 20.08 -13.82
CA TYR A 47 11.44 18.81 -13.84
C TYR A 47 12.37 17.64 -13.47
N GLU A 48 13.65 17.73 -13.82
CA GLU A 48 14.68 16.75 -13.48
C GLU A 48 14.85 16.59 -11.95
N ASP A 49 14.69 17.66 -11.17
CA ASP A 49 14.83 17.61 -9.70
C ASP A 49 13.67 16.83 -9.05
N ILE A 50 12.48 16.96 -9.63
CA ILE A 50 11.27 16.24 -9.19
C ILE A 50 11.39 14.77 -9.54
N GLU A 51 11.79 14.45 -10.76
CA GLU A 51 11.96 13.06 -11.22
C GLU A 51 13.05 12.34 -10.41
N THR A 52 14.18 13.01 -10.17
CA THR A 52 15.27 12.48 -9.34
C THR A 52 14.78 12.23 -7.91
N SER A 53 14.10 13.20 -7.29
CA SER A 53 13.60 13.04 -5.92
C SER A 53 12.49 11.99 -5.80
N LEU A 54 11.67 11.81 -6.85
CA LEU A 54 10.67 10.73 -6.93
C LEU A 54 11.34 9.36 -7.00
N PHE A 55 12.38 9.23 -7.84
CA PHE A 55 13.14 8.01 -7.97
C PHE A 55 13.85 7.65 -6.66
N GLU A 56 14.49 8.61 -6.01
CA GLU A 56 15.08 8.45 -4.67
C GLU A 56 14.04 8.09 -3.59
N ALA A 57 12.80 8.55 -3.75
CA ALA A 57 11.66 8.16 -2.90
C ALA A 57 11.07 6.78 -3.26
N GLY A 58 11.68 6.04 -4.20
CA GLY A 58 11.28 4.69 -4.61
C GLY A 58 10.11 4.64 -5.58
N PHE A 59 9.74 5.75 -6.24
CA PHE A 59 8.74 5.76 -7.30
C PHE A 59 9.39 5.38 -8.63
N LYS A 60 8.72 4.54 -9.44
CA LYS A 60 9.18 4.24 -10.82
C LYS A 60 8.63 5.20 -11.87
N GLY A 61 7.74 6.09 -11.47
CA GLY A 61 7.16 7.11 -12.34
C GLY A 61 6.37 8.14 -11.54
N LYS A 62 6.08 9.28 -12.18
CA LYS A 62 5.31 10.38 -11.59
C LYS A 62 3.87 10.00 -11.23
N GLY A 63 3.21 9.22 -12.10
CA GLY A 63 1.81 8.84 -11.89
C GLY A 63 0.90 10.05 -11.70
N TYR A 64 0.07 10.00 -10.65
CA TYR A 64 -0.90 11.05 -10.29
C TYR A 64 -0.59 11.72 -8.94
N ILE A 65 0.66 11.66 -8.51
CA ILE A 65 1.07 12.14 -7.18
C ILE A 65 0.88 13.64 -7.01
N ASP A 66 1.11 14.41 -8.07
CA ASP A 66 0.92 15.86 -8.10
C ASP A 66 -0.55 16.23 -7.83
N LYS A 67 -1.49 15.61 -8.54
CA LYS A 67 -2.93 15.82 -8.34
C LYS A 67 -3.35 15.50 -6.91
N LEU A 68 -2.83 14.42 -6.34
CA LEU A 68 -3.13 14.07 -4.96
C LEU A 68 -2.59 15.09 -3.96
N ILE A 69 -1.36 15.55 -4.14
CA ILE A 69 -0.74 16.56 -3.27
C ILE A 69 -1.59 17.84 -3.25
N ILE A 70 -2.04 18.31 -4.41
CA ILE A 70 -2.85 19.52 -4.51
C ILE A 70 -4.23 19.34 -3.87
N ASP A 71 -4.92 18.23 -4.13
CA ASP A 71 -6.23 17.97 -3.52
C ASP A 71 -6.16 17.84 -1.99
N GLU A 72 -5.14 17.17 -1.46
CA GLU A 72 -4.94 17.07 0.00
C GLU A 72 -4.54 18.42 0.61
N TRP A 73 -3.78 19.24 -0.11
CA TRP A 73 -3.47 20.60 0.32
C TRP A 73 -4.72 21.49 0.40
N ASP A 74 -5.62 21.38 -0.57
CA ASP A 74 -6.85 22.17 -0.61
C ASP A 74 -7.83 21.77 0.49
N LYS A 75 -7.80 20.50 0.91
CA LYS A 75 -8.58 19.98 2.03
C LYS A 75 -7.98 20.26 3.40
N ALA A 76 -6.69 20.59 3.48
CA ALA A 76 -6.02 20.80 4.75
C ALA A 76 -6.61 22.00 5.49
N ASP A 77 -6.80 21.84 6.81
CA ASP A 77 -7.23 22.94 7.67
C ASP A 77 -6.09 23.95 7.87
N LYS A 78 -6.13 25.00 7.07
CA LYS A 78 -5.15 26.10 7.07
C LYS A 78 -5.37 27.08 8.22
N THR A 79 -6.41 26.93 9.04
CA THR A 79 -6.69 27.82 10.17
C THR A 79 -5.83 27.50 11.40
N TYR A 80 -5.18 26.34 11.42
CA TYR A 80 -4.27 25.95 12.49
C TYR A 80 -2.98 26.80 12.46
N PHE A 81 -2.69 27.53 13.54
CA PHE A 81 -1.61 28.54 13.55
C PHE A 81 -0.19 28.00 13.23
N LEU A 82 0.04 26.69 13.39
CA LEU A 82 1.30 26.02 13.06
C LEU A 82 1.28 25.31 11.69
N PHE A 83 0.25 25.54 10.87
CA PHE A 83 0.18 24.98 9.54
C PHE A 83 1.14 25.72 8.60
N ASN A 84 2.13 25.00 8.08
CA ASN A 84 3.05 25.48 7.05
C ASN A 84 3.34 24.36 6.03
N LEU A 85 3.94 24.71 4.90
CA LEU A 85 4.20 23.77 3.80
C LEU A 85 5.04 22.58 4.24
N THR A 86 6.09 22.85 5.02
CA THR A 86 6.98 21.81 5.53
C THR A 86 6.22 20.79 6.38
N ARG A 87 5.41 21.25 7.33
CA ARG A 87 4.60 20.38 8.19
C ARG A 87 3.55 19.61 7.38
N PHE A 88 2.92 20.25 6.40
CA PHE A 88 2.03 19.55 5.47
C PHE A 88 2.78 18.45 4.74
N ALA A 89 3.96 18.72 4.18
CA ALA A 89 4.73 17.75 3.40
C ALA A 89 5.16 16.55 4.23
N TYR A 90 5.63 16.76 5.47
CA TYR A 90 5.93 15.66 6.39
C TYR A 90 4.68 14.86 6.76
N ASN A 91 3.57 15.53 7.05
CA ASN A 91 2.31 14.86 7.38
C ASN A 91 1.77 14.04 6.20
N PHE A 92 1.84 14.61 4.99
CA PHE A 92 1.47 13.92 3.76
C PHE A 92 2.35 12.69 3.55
N GLN A 93 3.67 12.81 3.65
CA GLN A 93 4.58 11.66 3.52
C GLN A 93 4.22 10.53 4.49
N THR A 94 3.95 10.84 5.76
CA THR A 94 3.62 9.82 6.77
C THR A 94 2.32 9.08 6.46
N ASN A 95 1.32 9.79 5.97
CA ASN A 95 -0.02 9.24 5.71
C ASN A 95 -0.22 8.76 4.27
N TYR A 96 0.72 9.05 3.38
CA TYR A 96 0.61 8.69 1.97
C TYR A 96 0.55 7.17 1.79
N ARG A 97 -0.40 6.73 0.98
CA ARG A 97 -0.56 5.35 0.52
C ARG A 97 -0.87 5.36 -0.97
N ASN A 98 -0.36 4.38 -1.70
CA ASN A 98 -0.53 4.32 -3.15
C ASN A 98 -2.01 4.21 -3.56
N TRP A 99 -2.89 3.63 -2.76
CA TRP A 99 -4.30 3.57 -3.12
C TRP A 99 -4.99 4.94 -3.16
N ASN A 100 -4.41 5.98 -2.52
CA ASN A 100 -4.96 7.34 -2.54
C ASN A 100 -4.96 7.94 -3.96
N ILE A 101 -4.06 7.48 -4.84
CA ILE A 101 -3.98 7.97 -6.23
C ILE A 101 -4.94 7.25 -7.18
N GLU A 102 -5.58 6.15 -6.76
CA GLU A 102 -6.51 5.38 -7.60
C GLU A 102 -7.59 6.28 -8.22
N LYS A 103 -8.15 7.21 -7.44
CA LYS A 103 -9.24 8.10 -7.85
C LYS A 103 -8.90 9.00 -9.04
N TYR A 104 -7.61 9.18 -9.35
CA TYR A 104 -7.14 9.97 -10.49
C TYR A 104 -6.78 9.14 -11.72
N THR A 105 -6.81 7.82 -11.61
CA THR A 105 -6.59 6.90 -12.73
C THR A 105 -7.77 6.91 -13.70
N TYR A 106 -7.59 6.38 -14.90
CA TYR A 106 -8.67 6.22 -15.88
C TYR A 106 -9.80 5.33 -15.33
N ILE A 107 -11.04 5.56 -15.78
CA ILE A 107 -12.22 4.86 -15.29
C ILE A 107 -12.11 3.33 -15.48
N GLU A 108 -11.45 2.89 -16.54
CA GLU A 108 -11.16 1.48 -16.83
C GLU A 108 -10.26 0.86 -15.76
N VAL A 109 -9.26 1.61 -15.29
CA VAL A 109 -8.35 1.20 -14.21
C VAL A 109 -9.13 1.09 -12.89
N GLN A 110 -9.94 2.10 -12.56
CA GLN A 110 -10.77 2.09 -11.36
C GLN A 110 -11.75 0.89 -11.35
N ASN A 111 -12.42 0.64 -12.49
CA ASN A 111 -13.33 -0.49 -12.64
C ASN A 111 -12.60 -1.84 -12.47
N ARG A 112 -11.41 -1.99 -13.07
CA ARG A 112 -10.59 -3.19 -12.90
C ARG A 112 -10.13 -3.37 -11.46
N ASN A 113 -9.68 -2.30 -10.80
CA ASN A 113 -9.26 -2.32 -9.42
C ASN A 113 -10.41 -2.73 -8.48
N GLN A 114 -11.62 -2.23 -8.74
CA GLN A 114 -12.83 -2.64 -8.00
C GLN A 114 -13.13 -4.13 -8.21
N LYS A 115 -13.00 -4.66 -9.44
CA LYS A 115 -13.13 -6.10 -9.70
C LYS A 115 -12.10 -6.92 -8.90
N LEU A 116 -10.84 -6.49 -8.86
CA LEU A 116 -9.79 -7.13 -8.08
C LEU A 116 -10.10 -7.12 -6.58
N LYS A 117 -10.59 -5.99 -6.06
CA LYS A 117 -11.01 -5.87 -4.66
C LYS A 117 -12.16 -6.85 -4.33
N ASN A 118 -13.14 -6.97 -5.21
CA ASN A 118 -14.22 -7.95 -5.05
C ASN A 118 -13.68 -9.38 -5.05
N LYS A 119 -12.79 -9.72 -5.99
CA LYS A 119 -12.16 -11.05 -6.05
C LYS A 119 -11.33 -11.38 -4.83
N TYR A 120 -10.63 -10.40 -4.26
CA TYR A 120 -9.95 -10.56 -2.99
C TYR A 120 -10.92 -10.95 -1.87
N TYR A 121 -12.04 -10.24 -1.70
CA TYR A 121 -13.02 -10.58 -0.67
C TYR A 121 -13.69 -11.94 -0.90
N GLU A 122 -13.94 -12.32 -2.16
CA GLU A 122 -14.40 -13.67 -2.50
C GLU A 122 -13.40 -14.73 -2.04
N LEU A 123 -12.11 -14.56 -2.32
CA LEU A 123 -11.05 -15.47 -1.89
C LEU A 123 -10.93 -15.54 -0.36
N VAL A 124 -11.01 -14.39 0.32
CA VAL A 124 -11.03 -14.36 1.80
C VAL A 124 -12.25 -15.10 2.36
N SER A 125 -13.42 -14.96 1.74
CA SER A 125 -14.62 -15.70 2.14
C SER A 125 -14.48 -17.22 1.92
N VAL A 126 -13.79 -17.64 0.85
CA VAL A 126 -13.45 -19.06 0.64
C VAL A 126 -12.55 -19.55 1.76
N ILE A 127 -11.48 -18.82 2.09
CA ILE A 127 -10.58 -19.16 3.20
C ILE A 127 -11.36 -19.29 4.51
N ASP A 128 -12.23 -18.34 4.82
CA ASP A 128 -13.08 -18.34 6.00
C ASP A 128 -13.92 -19.62 6.12
N ARG A 129 -14.55 -20.03 5.01
CA ARG A 129 -15.31 -21.29 4.96
C ARG A 129 -14.42 -22.51 5.14
N LEU A 130 -13.25 -22.54 4.48
CA LEU A 130 -12.30 -23.66 4.62
C LEU A 130 -11.82 -23.80 6.07
N GLN A 131 -11.49 -22.69 6.73
CA GLN A 131 -11.13 -22.68 8.15
C GLN A 131 -12.25 -23.22 9.04
N GLY A 132 -13.52 -23.02 8.68
CA GLY A 132 -14.67 -23.61 9.37
C GLY A 132 -14.68 -25.14 9.42
N TYR A 133 -14.04 -25.82 8.45
CA TYR A 133 -13.94 -27.27 8.39
C TYR A 133 -12.71 -27.85 9.10
N LEU A 134 -11.77 -27.00 9.54
CA LEU A 134 -10.51 -27.46 10.15
C LEU A 134 -10.70 -27.79 11.62
N GLU A 135 -10.23 -28.95 12.06
CA GLU A 135 -10.31 -29.35 13.46
C GLU A 135 -9.32 -28.58 14.35
N SER A 136 -8.11 -28.33 13.86
CA SER A 136 -7.07 -27.61 14.62
C SER A 136 -7.41 -26.14 14.78
N PHE A 137 -7.43 -25.65 16.02
CA PHE A 137 -7.64 -24.24 16.37
C PHE A 137 -6.60 -23.33 15.70
N GLU A 138 -5.33 -23.74 15.69
CA GLU A 138 -4.23 -22.96 15.15
C GLU A 138 -4.43 -22.68 13.66
N LEU A 139 -4.97 -23.64 12.92
CA LEU A 139 -5.28 -23.52 11.49
C LEU A 139 -6.48 -22.60 11.19
N ARG A 140 -7.31 -22.33 12.20
CA ARG A 140 -8.45 -21.40 12.11
C ARG A 140 -8.07 -19.96 12.42
N LEU A 141 -6.81 -19.70 12.81
CA LEU A 141 -6.34 -18.35 13.07
C LEU A 141 -6.12 -17.59 11.75
N ARG A 142 -6.48 -16.31 11.74
CA ARG A 142 -6.27 -15.42 10.60
C ARG A 142 -5.84 -14.04 11.06
N ILE A 143 -4.87 -13.48 10.35
CA ILE A 143 -4.43 -12.10 10.52
C ILE A 143 -4.93 -11.32 9.32
N ASP A 144 -5.86 -10.40 9.56
CA ASP A 144 -6.35 -9.46 8.55
C ASP A 144 -5.69 -8.12 8.81
N SER A 145 -4.94 -7.63 7.84
CA SER A 145 -4.21 -6.36 7.95
C SER A 145 -4.60 -5.44 6.81
N ASN A 146 -4.88 -4.19 7.16
CA ASN A 146 -5.13 -3.14 6.19
C ASN A 146 -3.99 -2.14 6.24
N TYR A 147 -3.54 -1.67 5.08
CA TYR A 147 -2.59 -0.56 4.95
C TYR A 147 -1.25 -0.78 5.68
N ILE A 148 -0.70 -2.01 5.59
CA ILE A 148 0.54 -2.42 6.26
C ILE A 148 1.71 -1.52 5.86
N ASP A 149 1.78 -1.21 4.57
CA ASP A 149 2.82 -0.40 3.97
C ASP A 149 2.20 0.48 2.88
N ARG A 150 3.05 1.20 2.15
CA ARG A 150 2.63 2.11 1.09
C ARG A 150 1.86 1.43 -0.04
N GLU A 151 2.19 0.17 -0.36
CA GLU A 151 1.62 -0.59 -1.48
C GLU A 151 0.46 -1.49 -1.03
N THR A 152 0.58 -2.14 0.13
CA THR A 152 -0.31 -3.21 0.57
C THR A 152 -1.60 -2.63 1.16
N ILE A 153 -2.71 -2.80 0.43
CA ILE A 153 -4.04 -2.29 0.80
C ILE A 153 -4.69 -3.23 1.81
N TYR A 154 -4.75 -4.52 1.46
CA TYR A 154 -5.39 -5.58 2.24
C TYR A 154 -4.48 -6.80 2.25
N GLN A 155 -4.43 -7.51 3.38
CA GLN A 155 -3.74 -8.78 3.50
C GLN A 155 -4.53 -9.71 4.42
N CYS A 156 -4.74 -10.93 3.94
CA CYS A 156 -5.20 -12.07 4.69
C CYS A 156 -4.02 -13.04 4.81
N LEU A 157 -3.64 -13.37 6.05
CA LEU A 157 -2.57 -14.31 6.36
C LEU A 157 -3.12 -15.39 7.30
N THR A 158 -3.00 -16.66 6.89
CA THR A 158 -3.32 -17.86 7.68
C THR A 158 -2.05 -18.69 7.90
N PRO A 159 -2.10 -19.85 8.57
CA PRO A 159 -0.98 -20.79 8.61
C PRO A 159 -0.67 -21.51 7.31
N PHE A 160 -1.53 -21.42 6.29
CA PHE A 160 -1.38 -22.17 5.05
C PHE A 160 -1.45 -21.32 3.77
N CYS A 161 -1.87 -20.05 3.84
CA CYS A 161 -1.90 -19.15 2.70
C CYS A 161 -1.82 -17.66 3.06
N ILE A 162 -1.23 -16.88 2.16
CA ILE A 162 -1.26 -15.41 2.15
C ILE A 162 -1.98 -14.97 0.89
N ILE A 163 -2.92 -14.05 1.03
CA ILE A 163 -3.52 -13.31 -0.08
C ILE A 163 -3.47 -11.84 0.25
N SER A 164 -2.95 -11.02 -0.65
CA SER A 164 -2.83 -9.58 -0.48
C SER A 164 -3.27 -8.83 -1.73
N VAL A 165 -3.85 -7.65 -1.53
CA VAL A 165 -4.08 -6.65 -2.57
C VAL A 165 -3.03 -5.57 -2.42
N LYS A 166 -2.29 -5.31 -3.49
CA LYS A 166 -1.30 -4.24 -3.58
C LYS A 166 -1.72 -3.19 -4.60
N CYS A 167 -1.37 -1.94 -4.34
CA CYS A 167 -1.45 -0.82 -5.27
C CYS A 167 -0.05 -0.34 -5.62
N ASP A 168 0.26 -0.28 -6.92
CA ASP A 168 1.49 0.36 -7.39
C ASP A 168 1.38 1.89 -7.35
N GLU A 169 2.50 2.56 -7.58
CA GLU A 169 2.64 4.01 -7.63
C GLU A 169 1.94 4.68 -8.82
N LEU A 170 1.32 3.91 -9.71
CA LEU A 170 0.48 4.39 -10.81
C LEU A 170 -1.02 4.18 -10.52
N GLY A 171 -1.36 3.61 -9.36
CA GLY A 171 -2.74 3.38 -8.95
C GLY A 171 -3.32 2.06 -9.45
N ASN A 172 -2.52 1.14 -10.00
CA ASN A 172 -2.99 -0.17 -10.44
C ASN A 172 -2.99 -1.16 -9.29
N PHE A 173 -4.11 -1.88 -9.13
CA PHE A 173 -4.20 -2.93 -8.14
C PHE A 173 -3.69 -4.26 -8.70
N SER A 174 -3.17 -5.11 -7.81
CA SER A 174 -2.86 -6.50 -8.10
C SER A 174 -3.12 -7.38 -6.88
N ILE A 175 -3.48 -8.64 -7.12
CA ILE A 175 -3.55 -9.67 -6.09
C ILE A 175 -2.25 -10.46 -6.11
N LYS A 176 -1.61 -10.56 -4.95
CA LYS A 176 -0.48 -11.45 -4.70
C LYS A 176 -0.90 -12.53 -3.74
N TYR A 177 -0.63 -13.79 -4.10
CA TYR A 177 -0.92 -14.91 -3.23
C TYR A 177 0.28 -15.85 -3.09
N ALA A 178 0.30 -16.58 -1.98
CA ALA A 178 1.20 -17.71 -1.76
C ALA A 178 0.49 -18.78 -0.96
N LEU A 179 0.81 -20.03 -1.25
CA LEU A 179 0.32 -21.22 -0.56
C LEU A 179 1.50 -21.91 0.11
N ALA A 180 1.27 -22.53 1.26
CA ALA A 180 2.28 -23.34 1.93
C ALA A 180 2.72 -24.50 1.01
N PRO A 181 4.03 -24.83 0.91
CA PRO A 181 4.50 -25.93 0.06
C PRO A 181 3.86 -27.29 0.39
N ASP A 182 3.49 -27.49 1.65
CA ASP A 182 2.86 -28.68 2.22
C ASP A 182 1.35 -28.49 2.47
N LEU A 183 0.69 -27.57 1.73
CA LEU A 183 -0.73 -27.22 1.89
C LEU A 183 -1.65 -28.44 2.08
N ARG A 184 -1.46 -29.50 1.29
CA ARG A 184 -2.27 -30.73 1.32
C ARG A 184 -2.12 -31.50 2.62
N THR A 185 -0.92 -31.49 3.20
CA THR A 185 -0.65 -32.07 4.52
C THR A 185 -1.28 -31.21 5.61
N ILE A 186 -1.32 -29.88 5.45
CA ILE A 186 -1.86 -28.96 6.45
C ILE A 186 -3.41 -28.97 6.50
N ILE A 187 -4.09 -28.85 5.35
CA ILE A 187 -5.56 -28.68 5.31
C ILE A 187 -6.30 -29.81 4.62
N THR A 188 -5.67 -30.97 4.40
CA THR A 188 -6.18 -32.09 3.58
C THR A 188 -6.28 -31.76 2.09
N ASP A 189 -6.20 -32.80 1.26
CA ASP A 189 -6.19 -32.66 -0.20
C ASP A 189 -7.46 -32.02 -0.78
N LEU A 190 -8.63 -32.33 -0.20
CA LEU A 190 -9.91 -31.79 -0.66
C LEU A 190 -10.00 -30.27 -0.48
N LEU A 191 -9.67 -29.75 0.71
CA LEU A 191 -9.74 -28.31 0.99
C LEU A 191 -8.65 -27.54 0.25
N ALA A 192 -7.45 -28.12 0.13
CA ALA A 192 -6.37 -27.60 -0.69
C ALA A 192 -6.81 -27.42 -2.15
N SER A 193 -7.44 -28.45 -2.72
CA SER A 193 -7.93 -28.45 -4.10
C SER A 193 -9.03 -27.39 -4.32
N ILE A 194 -9.91 -27.18 -3.34
CA ILE A 194 -10.92 -26.11 -3.41
C ILE A 194 -10.26 -24.72 -3.43
N LEU A 195 -9.28 -24.48 -2.56
CA LEU A 195 -8.58 -23.20 -2.50
C LEU A 195 -7.83 -22.90 -3.81
N GLU A 196 -7.06 -23.87 -4.30
CA GLU A 196 -6.31 -23.75 -5.55
C GLU A 196 -7.23 -23.50 -6.73
N LYS A 197 -8.35 -24.25 -6.82
CA LYS A 197 -9.34 -24.04 -7.88
C LYS A 197 -9.90 -22.62 -7.86
N ARG A 198 -10.19 -22.05 -6.69
CA ARG A 198 -10.72 -20.68 -6.59
C ARG A 198 -9.70 -19.61 -6.97
N ILE A 199 -8.42 -19.84 -6.67
CA ILE A 199 -7.34 -18.98 -7.14
C ILE A 199 -7.20 -19.09 -8.66
N LEU A 200 -7.23 -20.31 -9.20
CA LEU A 200 -7.16 -20.56 -10.64
C LEU A 200 -8.33 -19.91 -11.39
N ASP A 201 -9.56 -20.06 -10.88
CA ASP A 201 -10.75 -19.40 -11.43
C ASP A 201 -10.52 -17.88 -11.55
N THR A 202 -9.86 -17.28 -10.56
CA THR A 202 -9.51 -15.85 -10.57
C THR A 202 -8.47 -15.53 -11.65
N GLN A 203 -7.50 -16.41 -11.89
CA GLN A 203 -6.49 -16.29 -12.94
C GLN A 203 -7.00 -16.58 -14.35
N MET A 204 -8.15 -17.22 -14.51
CA MET A 204 -8.75 -17.50 -15.83
C MET A 204 -9.73 -16.40 -16.29
N THR A 205 -9.78 -15.26 -15.59
CA THR A 205 -10.60 -14.09 -15.94
C THR A 205 -9.80 -13.01 -16.70
N ASP A 206 -10.46 -11.90 -17.02
CA ASP A 206 -9.84 -10.65 -17.50
C ASP A 206 -8.82 -10.04 -16.52
N LEU A 207 -8.66 -10.63 -15.33
CA LEU A 207 -7.76 -10.16 -14.28
C LEU A 207 -6.44 -10.95 -14.20
N LYS A 208 -6.22 -11.94 -15.07
CA LYS A 208 -5.06 -12.86 -15.03
C LYS A 208 -3.73 -12.16 -14.77
N ASP A 209 -3.44 -11.10 -15.52
CA ASP A 209 -2.15 -10.41 -15.47
C ASP A 209 -1.90 -9.65 -14.16
N TYR A 210 -2.96 -9.47 -13.38
CA TYR A 210 -2.97 -8.76 -12.09
C TYR A 210 -3.00 -9.73 -10.90
N VAL A 211 -3.03 -11.04 -11.13
CA VAL A 211 -3.11 -12.07 -10.09
C VAL A 211 -1.89 -12.96 -10.16
N LYS A 212 -0.91 -12.72 -9.29
CA LYS A 212 0.40 -13.37 -9.36
C LYS A 212 0.72 -14.18 -8.12
N GLN A 213 1.18 -15.41 -8.33
CA GLN A 213 1.82 -16.17 -7.29
C GLN A 213 3.11 -15.48 -6.86
N THR A 214 3.39 -15.48 -5.56
CA THR A 214 4.66 -15.03 -4.99
C THR A 214 5.28 -16.21 -4.27
N ILE A 215 6.58 -16.40 -4.45
CA ILE A 215 7.37 -17.38 -3.70
C ILE A 215 7.93 -16.63 -2.49
N PHE A 216 7.66 -17.13 -1.28
CA PHE A 216 8.30 -16.59 -0.08
C PHE A 216 9.54 -17.42 0.24
N GLU A 217 10.64 -16.73 0.56
CA GLU A 217 11.96 -17.34 0.82
C GLU A 217 12.08 -18.00 2.20
N SER A 218 11.10 -17.82 3.10
CA SER A 218 11.11 -18.32 4.48
C SER A 218 9.94 -19.27 4.75
N ASP A 219 10.13 -20.23 5.65
CA ASP A 219 9.08 -21.16 6.08
C ASP A 219 7.80 -20.40 6.48
N PHE A 220 6.71 -20.77 5.83
CA PHE A 220 5.42 -20.10 5.89
C PHE A 220 4.89 -20.05 7.34
N LYS A 221 5.17 -21.12 8.10
CA LYS A 221 4.83 -21.25 9.52
C LYS A 221 5.59 -20.27 10.41
N ASP A 222 6.86 -20.01 10.11
CA ASP A 222 7.68 -19.08 10.88
C ASP A 222 7.20 -17.63 10.72
N ARG A 223 6.81 -17.23 9.51
CA ARG A 223 6.20 -15.91 9.27
C ARG A 223 4.86 -15.75 9.97
N PHE A 224 4.00 -16.76 9.89
CA PHE A 224 2.72 -16.72 10.59
C PHE A 224 2.93 -16.58 12.10
N THR A 225 3.85 -17.37 12.66
CA THR A 225 4.20 -17.34 14.08
C THR A 225 4.84 -16.01 14.50
N ALA A 226 5.74 -15.45 13.69
CA ALA A 226 6.34 -14.15 13.93
C ALA A 226 5.29 -13.03 13.93
N ARG A 227 4.40 -13.01 12.93
CA ARG A 227 3.31 -12.02 12.86
C ARG A 227 2.30 -12.21 14.00
N LEU A 228 2.01 -13.43 14.41
CA LEU A 228 1.19 -13.67 15.60
C LEU A 228 1.86 -13.11 16.87
N LYS A 229 3.17 -13.29 17.04
CA LYS A 229 3.95 -12.76 18.17
C LYS A 229 3.99 -11.23 18.18
N GLU A 230 4.13 -10.59 17.01
CA GLU A 230 4.04 -9.13 16.89
C GLU A 230 2.65 -8.59 17.30
N ASN A 231 1.60 -9.38 17.07
CA ASN A 231 0.23 -9.04 17.46
C ASN A 231 -0.13 -9.55 18.89
N SER A 232 0.84 -10.03 19.67
CA SER A 232 0.61 -10.82 20.90
C SER A 232 0.17 -10.06 22.15
N LEU A 233 0.09 -8.72 22.14
CA LEU A 233 -0.67 -8.00 23.17
C LEU A 233 -2.14 -8.42 23.20
N LEU A 234 -2.67 -8.94 22.08
CA LEU A 234 -4.00 -9.56 21.99
C LEU A 234 -4.00 -11.05 22.40
N TYR A 235 -2.84 -11.73 22.37
CA TYR A 235 -2.65 -13.18 22.59
C TYR A 235 -2.80 -13.61 24.06
N LYS A 236 -2.54 -12.73 25.02
CA LYS A 236 -2.59 -13.07 26.47
C LYS A 236 -4.01 -13.31 27.03
N GLY A 237 -5.08 -13.19 26.25
CA GLY A 237 -6.47 -13.21 26.74
C GLY A 237 -7.36 -14.37 26.27
N PHE A 238 -6.88 -15.33 25.48
CA PHE A 238 -7.77 -16.26 24.77
C PHE A 238 -8.21 -17.47 25.62
N LYS A 239 -9.51 -17.48 26.02
CA LYS A 239 -10.24 -18.65 26.54
C LYS A 239 -10.86 -19.47 25.40
N LYS A 240 -11.07 -20.75 25.65
CA LYS A 240 -11.01 -21.88 24.71
C LYS A 240 -12.21 -22.12 23.78
N ASP A 241 -13.25 -21.28 23.74
CA ASP A 241 -14.50 -21.65 23.07
C ASP A 241 -15.05 -20.52 22.15
N PHE A 242 -15.44 -20.87 20.90
CA PHE A 242 -16.04 -20.07 19.80
C PHE A 242 -15.12 -19.47 18.69
N PRO A 243 -15.62 -19.28 17.44
CA PRO A 243 -14.90 -19.61 16.18
C PRO A 243 -14.21 -18.43 15.48
N ILE A 244 -13.18 -18.75 14.67
CA ILE A 244 -12.47 -17.89 13.70
C ILE A 244 -12.03 -16.54 14.27
N TYR A 245 -10.80 -16.48 14.79
CA TYR A 245 -10.23 -15.26 15.33
C TYR A 245 -9.56 -14.45 14.23
N VAL A 246 -10.15 -13.28 13.96
CA VAL A 246 -9.57 -12.25 13.09
C VAL A 246 -8.78 -11.27 13.95
N LEU A 247 -7.45 -11.36 13.91
CA LEU A 247 -6.61 -10.31 14.47
C LEU A 247 -6.55 -9.16 13.45
N ARG A 248 -7.31 -8.09 13.71
CA ARG A 248 -7.29 -6.87 12.90
C ARG A 248 -6.24 -5.91 13.43
N ASN A 249 -5.23 -5.61 12.62
CA ASN A 249 -4.31 -4.53 12.93
C ASN A 249 -5.02 -3.19 12.60
N LYS A 250 -5.57 -2.51 13.63
CA LYS A 250 -6.08 -1.14 13.47
C LYS A 250 -4.91 -0.18 13.63
N HIS A 251 -4.27 0.20 12.54
CA HIS A 251 -3.48 1.45 12.55
C HIS A 251 -4.47 2.62 12.57
N LYS A 252 -4.47 3.36 13.68
CA LYS A 252 -5.13 4.67 13.83
C LYS A 252 -4.31 5.74 13.13
#